data_AF-A0A0H1BPN0-F1
#
_entry.id   AF-A0A0H1BPN0-F1
#
_cell.length_a   1.000
_cell.length_b   1.000
_cell.length_c   1.000
_cell.angle_alpha   90.00
_cell.angle_beta   90.00
_cell.angle_gamma   90.00
#
_symmetry.space_group_name_H-M   'P 1'
#
loop_
_entity.id
_entity.type
_entity.pdbx_description
1 polymer ?
#
loop_
_entity_poly.entity_id
_entity_poly.type
_entity_poly.pdbx_seq_one_letter_code
_entity_poly.pdbx_strand_id
1 'polypeptide(L)'
;MKLDQAVIDLLGLDTANTTVSRAGGGCSSASAAKITTKLADGTEKRFFMKTAIGEEGKVMVQGSEDASLKAIHAVVPTLCPQSFGWGALSSPSSPPTYFLVVEFLDPSSPRNASPDTAQHQQVPRKSLAEKLAQLHTTPAP
;
A
#
# COMPACT_ATOMS: atom_id res chain seq x y z
N MET A 1 7.81 10.25 14.55
CA MET A 1 6.47 9.69 14.80
C MET A 1 6.65 8.25 15.23
N LYS A 2 5.99 7.83 16.32
CA LYS A 2 5.90 6.40 16.66
C LYS A 2 4.83 5.76 15.75
N LEU A 3 5.10 4.59 15.21
CA LEU A 3 4.11 3.85 14.42
C LEU A 3 3.04 3.28 15.36
N ASP A 4 1.77 3.31 14.93
CA ASP A 4 0.65 2.78 15.72
C ASP A 4 0.70 1.26 15.78
N GLN A 5 0.29 0.69 16.93
CA GLN A 5 0.35 -0.75 17.18
C GLN A 5 -0.48 -1.55 16.16
N ALA A 6 -1.62 -1.03 15.72
CA ALA A 6 -2.46 -1.72 14.74
C ALA A 6 -1.75 -1.90 13.39
N VAL A 7 -0.89 -0.94 13.00
CA VAL A 7 -0.12 -1.02 11.76
C VAL A 7 1.04 -2.01 11.90
N ILE A 8 1.65 -2.06 13.08
CA ILE A 8 2.70 -3.02 13.43
C ILE A 8 2.15 -4.45 13.38
N ASP A 9 0.98 -4.68 13.99
CA ASP A 9 0.33 -5.98 14.03
C ASP A 9 -0.13 -6.43 12.64
N LEU A 10 -0.67 -5.52 11.82
CA LEU A 10 -1.07 -5.83 10.45
C LEU A 10 0.10 -6.29 9.59
N LEU A 11 1.26 -5.64 9.72
CA LEU A 11 2.43 -5.89 8.89
C LEU A 11 3.43 -6.88 9.50
N GLY A 12 3.23 -7.29 10.76
CA GLY A 12 4.15 -8.15 11.50
C GLY A 12 5.55 -7.54 11.67
N LEU A 13 5.64 -6.22 11.87
CA LEU A 13 6.92 -5.51 11.90
C LEU A 13 7.55 -5.44 13.29
N ASP A 14 8.88 -5.35 13.32
CA ASP A 14 9.61 -4.99 14.53
C ASP A 14 9.70 -3.45 14.65
N THR A 15 9.23 -2.93 15.79
CA THR A 15 9.26 -1.51 16.11
C THR A 15 10.67 -0.93 16.23
N ALA A 16 11.67 -1.74 16.60
CA ALA A 16 13.04 -1.26 16.79
C ALA A 16 13.72 -0.86 15.47
N ASN A 17 13.29 -1.50 14.37
CA ASN A 17 13.90 -1.36 13.05
C ASN A 17 13.01 -0.59 12.06
N THR A 18 11.92 0.02 12.54
CA THR A 18 10.91 0.65 11.71
C THR A 18 10.87 2.16 11.94
N THR A 19 10.92 2.91 10.84
CA THR A 19 10.85 4.38 10.83
C THR A 19 9.66 4.85 10.00
N VAL A 20 9.07 5.98 10.41
CA VAL A 20 7.92 6.58 9.72
C VAL A 20 8.25 8.02 9.37
N SER A 21 8.10 8.34 8.09
CA SER A 21 8.26 9.68 7.54
C SER A 21 6.97 10.12 6.86
N ARG A 22 6.66 11.42 6.86
CA ARG A 22 5.53 11.93 6.07
C ARG A 22 5.85 11.76 4.58
N ALA A 23 4.90 11.27 3.80
CA ALA A 23 5.06 11.08 2.36
C ALA A 23 4.09 12.01 1.61
N GLY A 24 4.61 13.07 1.01
CA GLY A 24 3.83 13.97 0.15
C GLY A 24 2.79 14.86 0.88
N GLY A 25 1.96 15.51 0.07
CA GLY A 25 0.86 16.39 0.51
C GLY A 25 -0.43 15.60 0.72
N GLY A 26 -0.93 15.59 1.96
CA GLY A 26 -2.26 15.08 2.28
C GLY A 26 -3.35 16.09 1.96
N CYS A 27 -4.59 15.62 1.76
CA CYS A 27 -5.77 16.49 1.80
C CYS A 27 -6.19 16.70 3.27
N SER A 28 -7.08 17.64 3.54
CA SER A 28 -7.59 17.93 4.90
C SER A 28 -8.17 16.70 5.61
N SER A 29 -8.65 15.70 4.85
CA SER A 29 -9.24 14.45 5.35
C SER A 29 -8.33 13.21 5.24
N ALA A 30 -7.15 13.32 4.60
CA ALA A 30 -6.27 12.17 4.39
C ALA A 30 -4.78 12.54 4.41
N SER A 31 -4.00 11.86 5.24
CA SER A 31 -2.54 12.03 5.32
C SER A 31 -1.81 10.79 4.82
N ALA A 32 -0.69 11.01 4.14
CA ALA A 32 0.17 9.97 3.61
C ALA A 32 1.52 9.91 4.35
N ALA A 33 2.00 8.70 4.59
CA ALA A 33 3.25 8.42 5.27
C ALA A 33 3.99 7.27 4.58
N LYS A 34 5.31 7.31 4.62
CA LYS A 34 6.20 6.23 4.22
C LYS A 34 6.71 5.54 5.46
N ILE A 35 6.49 4.24 5.54
CA ILE A 35 7.03 3.35 6.56
C ILE A 35 8.24 2.66 5.93
N THR A 36 9.40 2.74 6.58
CA THR A 36 10.62 2.05 6.17
C THR A 36 11.04 1.12 7.30
N THR A 37 11.19 -0.16 7.01
CA THR A 37 11.62 -1.18 7.98
C THR A 37 12.83 -1.94 7.45
N LYS A 38 13.74 -2.33 8.34
CA LYS A 38 14.82 -3.27 8.03
C LYS A 38 14.42 -4.66 8.49
N LEU A 39 14.38 -5.59 7.54
CA LEU A 39 14.10 -7.00 7.81
C LEU A 39 15.33 -7.69 8.41
N ALA A 40 15.12 -8.88 9.01
CA ALA A 40 16.18 -9.66 9.65
C ALA A 40 17.30 -10.10 8.69
N ASP A 41 16.99 -10.18 7.39
CA ASP A 41 17.94 -10.46 6.31
C ASP A 41 18.79 -9.23 5.90
N GLY A 42 18.59 -8.08 6.55
CA GLY A 42 19.27 -6.83 6.25
C GLY A 42 18.67 -6.03 5.09
N THR A 43 17.62 -6.54 4.44
CA THR A 43 16.93 -5.82 3.35
C THR A 43 16.02 -4.72 3.91
N GLU A 44 15.90 -3.64 3.15
CA GLU A 44 15.00 -2.54 3.49
C GLU A 44 13.67 -2.71 2.75
N LYS A 45 12.57 -2.81 3.50
CA LYS A 45 11.22 -2.85 2.95
C LYS A 45 10.50 -1.53 3.23
N ARG A 46 9.76 -1.04 2.23
CA ARG A 46 9.07 0.24 2.28
C ARG A 46 7.58 0.03 2.03
N PHE A 47 6.77 0.72 2.82
CA PHE A 47 5.32 0.72 2.70
C PHE A 47 4.79 2.15 2.62
N PHE A 48 3.69 2.31 1.91
CA PHE A 48 2.92 3.54 1.90
C PHE A 48 1.70 3.36 2.79
N MET A 49 1.54 4.25 3.75
CA MET A 49 0.40 4.30 4.64
C MET A 49 -0.41 5.54 4.34
N LYS A 50 -1.71 5.36 4.09
CA LYS A 50 -2.68 6.44 4.03
C LYS A 50 -3.54 6.37 5.28
N THR A 51 -3.89 7.52 5.83
CA THR A 51 -4.80 7.66 6.96
C THR A 51 -6.01 8.47 6.53
N ALA A 52 -7.18 8.16 7.08
CA ALA A 52 -8.44 8.83 6.79
C ALA A 52 -9.26 8.99 8.08
N ILE A 53 -9.90 10.14 8.25
CA ILE A 53 -10.60 10.50 9.50
C ILE A 53 -12.11 10.28 9.34
N GLY A 54 -12.74 9.74 10.38
CA GLY A 54 -14.19 9.57 10.47
C GLY A 54 -14.74 8.36 9.71
N GLU A 55 -16.05 8.15 9.79
CA GLU A 55 -16.73 7.01 9.15
C GLU A 55 -16.64 7.05 7.62
N GLU A 56 -16.63 8.24 7.00
CA GLU A 56 -16.36 8.36 5.56
C GLU A 56 -14.96 7.85 5.20
N GLY A 57 -13.97 8.12 6.07
CA GLY A 57 -12.61 7.60 5.93
C GLY A 57 -12.55 6.08 6.01
N LYS A 58 -13.37 5.47 6.87
CA LYS A 58 -13.53 4.00 6.93
C LYS A 58 -14.05 3.44 5.62
N VAL A 59 -15.14 3.99 5.09
CA VAL A 59 -15.75 3.51 3.84
C VAL A 59 -14.78 3.63 2.66
N MET A 60 -14.03 4.73 2.59
CA MET A 60 -13.00 4.92 1.57
C MET A 60 -11.92 3.85 1.66
N VAL A 61 -11.35 3.66 2.85
CA VAL A 61 -10.22 2.74 3.05
C VAL A 61 -10.64 1.26 2.92
N GLN A 62 -11.75 0.87 3.55
CA GLN A 62 -12.27 -0.50 3.55
C GLN A 62 -12.91 -0.87 2.21
N GLY A 63 -13.79 0.00 1.71
CA GLY A 63 -14.71 -0.33 0.63
C GLY A 63 -14.12 -0.12 -0.75
N SER A 64 -13.53 1.06 -1.01
CA SER A 64 -13.05 1.40 -2.34
C SER A 64 -11.56 1.13 -2.52
N GLU A 65 -10.70 1.52 -1.58
CA GLU A 65 -9.26 1.45 -1.81
C GLU A 65 -8.69 0.04 -1.66
N ASP A 66 -8.95 -0.67 -0.55
CA ASP A 66 -8.41 -2.04 -0.36
C ASP A 66 -8.98 -3.04 -1.39
N ALA A 67 -10.31 -3.04 -1.57
CA ALA A 67 -10.97 -3.96 -2.49
C ALA A 67 -10.58 -3.70 -3.95
N SER A 68 -10.55 -2.44 -4.40
CA SER A 68 -10.17 -2.12 -5.78
C SER A 68 -8.70 -2.42 -6.03
N LEU A 69 -7.80 -2.13 -5.09
CA LEU A 69 -6.38 -2.45 -5.25
C LEU A 69 -6.15 -3.95 -5.31
N LYS A 70 -6.81 -4.74 -4.46
CA LYS A 70 -6.72 -6.22 -4.53
C LYS A 70 -7.27 -6.76 -5.84
N ALA A 71 -8.41 -6.25 -6.31
CA ALA A 71 -9.01 -6.68 -7.57
C ALA A 71 -8.11 -6.35 -8.78
N ILE A 72 -7.63 -5.11 -8.89
CA ILE A 72 -6.76 -4.69 -10.00
C ILE A 72 -5.42 -5.44 -9.92
N HIS A 73 -4.83 -5.60 -8.73
CA HIS A 73 -3.57 -6.31 -8.56
C HIS A 73 -3.70 -7.81 -8.87
N ALA A 74 -4.85 -8.43 -8.60
CA ALA A 74 -5.11 -9.81 -9.00
C ALA A 74 -5.16 -10.00 -10.52
N VAL A 75 -5.68 -9.01 -11.26
CA VAL A 75 -5.78 -9.07 -12.74
C VAL A 75 -4.48 -8.65 -13.41
N VAL A 76 -3.91 -7.52 -12.98
CA VAL A 76 -2.67 -6.94 -13.50
C VAL A 76 -1.80 -6.47 -12.32
N PRO A 77 -0.96 -7.36 -11.75
CA PRO A 77 -0.14 -7.06 -10.57
C PRO A 77 0.77 -5.84 -10.73
N THR A 78 1.12 -5.51 -11.97
CA THR A 78 2.03 -4.41 -12.29
C THR A 78 1.33 -3.10 -12.66
N LEU A 79 0.01 -3.00 -12.47
CA LEU A 79 -0.78 -1.80 -12.77
C LEU A 79 -1.04 -0.94 -11.54
N CYS A 80 -1.21 -1.54 -10.37
CA CYS A 80 -1.41 -0.85 -9.10
C CYS A 80 -0.56 -1.48 -8.00
N PRO A 81 -0.22 -0.73 -6.93
CA PRO A 81 0.51 -1.28 -5.80
C PRO A 81 -0.32 -2.36 -5.11
N GLN A 82 0.36 -3.34 -4.51
CA GLN A 82 -0.29 -4.35 -3.69
C GLN A 82 -0.87 -3.72 -2.41
N SER A 83 -2.13 -4.03 -2.08
CA SER A 83 -2.69 -3.71 -0.76
C SER A 83 -2.30 -4.78 0.26
N PHE A 84 -1.77 -4.35 1.41
CA PHE A 84 -1.49 -5.23 2.55
C PHE A 84 -2.69 -5.32 3.50
N GLY A 85 -3.54 -4.29 3.51
CA GLY A 85 -4.78 -4.28 4.29
C GLY A 85 -5.04 -2.93 4.94
N TRP A 86 -6.07 -2.92 5.77
CA TRP A 86 -6.56 -1.71 6.44
C TRP A 86 -6.99 -2.00 7.88
N GLY A 87 -7.12 -0.95 8.69
CA GLY A 87 -7.60 -1.05 10.06
C GLY A 87 -7.91 0.31 10.69
N ALA A 88 -8.33 0.29 11.96
CA ALA A 88 -8.45 1.49 12.79
C ALA A 88 -7.15 1.70 13.58
N LEU A 89 -6.70 2.95 13.73
CA LEU A 89 -5.57 3.25 14.60
C LEU A 89 -5.96 2.97 16.07
N SER A 90 -5.01 2.43 16.84
CA SER A 90 -5.20 2.13 18.27
C SER A 90 -5.21 3.39 19.12
N SER A 91 -4.53 4.43 18.64
CA SER A 91 -4.46 5.72 19.31
C SER A 91 -5.85 6.38 19.35
N PRO A 92 -6.33 6.78 20.54
CA PRO A 92 -7.66 7.38 20.65
C PRO A 92 -7.72 8.70 19.87
N SER A 93 -8.65 8.80 18.94
CA SER A 93 -8.95 10.03 18.19
C SER A 93 -10.47 10.24 18.12
N SER A 94 -10.90 11.50 18.14
CA SER A 94 -12.30 11.89 17.91
C SER A 94 -12.30 12.96 16.82
N PRO A 95 -12.66 12.62 15.57
CA PRO A 95 -13.24 11.36 15.08
C PRO A 95 -12.23 10.19 15.03
N PRO A 96 -12.68 8.91 14.96
CA PRO A 96 -11.78 7.77 14.78
C PRO A 96 -10.99 7.88 13.48
N THR A 97 -9.74 7.40 13.47
CA THR A 97 -8.87 7.44 12.30
C THR A 97 -8.58 6.03 11.81
N TYR A 98 -8.77 5.81 10.51
CA TYR A 98 -8.53 4.55 9.82
C TYR A 98 -7.27 4.66 8.98
N PHE A 99 -6.64 3.53 8.70
CA PHE A 99 -5.42 3.46 7.89
C PHE A 99 -5.52 2.37 6.84
N LEU A 100 -4.86 2.62 5.70
CA LEU A 100 -4.60 1.68 4.62
C LEU A 100 -3.10 1.55 4.45
N VAL A 101 -2.60 0.32 4.33
CA VAL A 101 -1.20 0.07 3.97
C VAL A 101 -1.11 -0.61 2.62
N VAL A 102 -0.28 -0.05 1.76
CA VAL A 102 0.00 -0.55 0.41
C VAL A 102 1.51 -0.56 0.16
N GLU A 103 1.92 -1.22 -0.92
CA GLU A 103 3.28 -1.21 -1.42
C GLU A 103 3.76 0.22 -1.70
N PHE A 104 4.98 0.55 -1.26
CA PHE A 104 5.58 1.84 -1.56
C PHE A 104 6.10 1.87 -2.99
N LEU A 105 5.48 2.71 -3.83
CA LEU A 105 5.98 3.00 -5.17
C LEU A 105 6.96 4.17 -5.11
N ASP A 106 8.21 3.92 -5.49
CA ASP A 106 9.20 4.96 -5.64
C ASP A 106 9.05 5.63 -7.02
N PRO A 107 8.63 6.91 -7.09
CA PRO A 107 8.45 7.61 -8.36
C PRO A 107 9.75 7.84 -9.12
N SER A 108 10.90 7.75 -8.46
CA SER A 108 12.23 7.86 -9.07
C SER A 108 12.77 6.51 -9.56
N SER A 109 12.20 5.41 -9.07
CA SER A 109 12.51 4.08 -9.59
C SER A 109 11.74 3.88 -10.90
N PRO A 110 12.37 3.35 -11.96
CA PRO A 110 11.62 2.92 -13.13
C PRO A 110 10.53 1.95 -12.63
N ARG A 111 9.27 2.15 -13.04
CA ARG A 111 8.07 1.37 -12.66
C ARG A 111 8.12 -0.13 -13.03
N ASN A 112 9.32 -0.66 -13.24
CA ASN A 112 9.69 -1.94 -13.82
C ASN A 112 10.61 -2.78 -12.91
N ALA A 113 10.86 -2.37 -11.66
CA ALA A 113 11.70 -3.13 -10.72
C ALA A 113 10.89 -3.54 -9.48
N SER A 114 10.13 -4.62 -9.60
CA SER A 114 9.79 -5.43 -8.42
C SER A 114 11.11 -6.10 -7.96
N PRO A 115 11.58 -5.91 -6.71
CA PRO A 115 12.85 -6.51 -6.27
C PRO A 115 12.80 -8.04 -6.12
N ASP A 116 11.61 -8.66 -6.13
CA ASP A 116 11.42 -10.04 -5.66
C ASP A 116 10.98 -11.04 -6.74
N THR A 117 11.32 -10.80 -8.01
CA THR A 117 11.13 -11.82 -9.06
C THR A 117 12.31 -11.85 -10.01
N ALA A 118 13.51 -11.99 -9.43
CA ALA A 118 14.72 -12.26 -10.19
C ALA A 118 14.88 -13.75 -10.56
N GLN A 119 13.90 -14.63 -10.28
CA GLN A 119 14.10 -16.07 -10.54
C GLN A 119 12.99 -16.87 -11.23
N HIS A 120 11.82 -16.35 -11.60
CA HIS A 120 10.87 -17.17 -12.37
C HIS A 120 10.18 -16.40 -13.52
N GLN A 121 10.48 -16.88 -14.74
CA GLN A 121 9.82 -16.64 -16.02
C GLN A 121 9.96 -15.26 -16.69
N GLN A 122 10.60 -15.31 -17.86
CA GLN A 122 10.62 -14.29 -18.91
C GLN A 122 9.20 -14.06 -19.48
N VAL A 123 8.31 -13.43 -18.72
CA VAL A 123 7.03 -12.96 -19.26
C VAL A 123 7.31 -11.64 -20.02
N PRO A 124 6.89 -11.49 -21.29
CA PRO A 124 7.04 -10.23 -22.02
C PRO A 124 6.42 -9.08 -21.22
N ARG A 125 7.18 -7.98 -21.07
CA ARG A 125 6.71 -6.81 -20.33
C ARG A 125 5.55 -6.15 -21.09
N LYS A 126 4.33 -6.25 -20.55
CA LYS A 126 3.15 -5.57 -21.09
C LYS A 126 3.30 -4.05 -20.98
N SER A 127 3.06 -3.35 -22.08
CA SER A 127 2.85 -1.90 -22.14
C SER A 127 1.64 -1.46 -21.32
N LEU A 128 1.52 -0.16 -21.03
CA LEU A 128 0.34 0.38 -20.33
C LEU A 128 -0.97 0.08 -21.09
N ALA A 129 -0.95 0.18 -22.42
CA ALA A 129 -2.11 -0.12 -23.26
C ALA A 129 -2.52 -1.59 -23.12
N GLU A 130 -1.58 -2.53 -23.12
CA GLU A 130 -1.86 -3.96 -22.93
C GLU A 130 -2.38 -4.26 -21.52
N LYS A 131 -1.86 -3.57 -20.50
CA LYS A 131 -2.37 -3.68 -19.12
C LYS A 131 -3.82 -3.19 -19.01
N LEU A 132 -4.14 -2.05 -19.62
CA LEU A 132 -5.50 -1.51 -19.64
C LEU A 132 -6.46 -2.39 -20.44
N ALA A 133 -6.02 -2.91 -21.58
CA ALA A 133 -6.79 -3.86 -22.37
C ALA A 133 -7.12 -5.11 -21.57
N GLN A 134 -6.16 -5.67 -20.83
CA GLN A 134 -6.40 -6.81 -19.95
C GLN A 134 -7.39 -6.47 -18.83
N LEU A 135 -7.25 -5.31 -18.18
CA LEU A 135 -8.17 -4.89 -17.13
C LEU A 135 -9.61 -4.77 -17.66
N HIS A 136 -9.81 -4.16 -18.83
CA HIS A 136 -11.12 -3.94 -19.43
C HIS A 136 -11.73 -5.17 -20.12
N THR A 137 -10.94 -6.23 -20.33
CA THR A 137 -11.43 -7.51 -20.87
C THR A 137 -11.68 -8.55 -19.78
N THR A 138 -11.33 -8.24 -18.53
CA THR A 138 -11.62 -9.10 -17.39
C THR A 138 -13.04 -8.84 -16.88
N PRO A 139 -13.91 -9.86 -16.75
CA PRO A 139 -15.24 -9.70 -16.18
C PRO A 139 -15.17 -9.10 -14.77
N ALA A 140 -16.09 -8.18 -14.46
CA ALA A 140 -16.22 -7.68 -13.11
C ALA A 140 -16.64 -8.83 -12.17
N PRO A 141 -16.09 -8.89 -10.94
CA PRO A 141 -16.51 -9.84 -9.92
C PRO A 141 -17.95 -9.60 -9.45
#